data_AF-A0A7C3HAK9-F1
#
_entry.id   AF-A0A7C3HAK9-F1
#
_cell.length_a   1.000
_cell.length_b   1.000
_cell.length_c   1.000
_cell.angle_alpha   90.00
_cell.angle_beta   90.00
_cell.angle_gamma   90.00
#
_symmetry.space_group_name_H-M   'P 1'
#
loop_
_entity.id
_entity.type
_entity.pdbx_description
1 polymer ?
#
loop_
_entity_poly.entity_id
_entity_poly.type
_entity_poly.pdbx_seq_one_letter_code
_entity_poly.pdbx_strand_id
1 'polypeptide(L)'
;MPFSFLCYQPIDEDVSIDVLTPYAKNHYITFGSFNNLNKLSATTIRLWSEILQKTKGARLLMKSYRNAPDLLKEHLIAQFQSNGISYDRLIFSDSDDKRSDHLNRYNQVDICLDTFPYNGTTTTFEALWMGVPVVTLSGISHHSRVGESILTNMALPEMVARTAEQYVDKAVTLASDKALLQGFRQNGALRRRLLSSSLTDAGRFSLAFEAVLREAWVNYC
;
A
#
# COMPACT_ATOMS: atom_id res chain seq x y z
N MET A 1 3.48 -9.92 21.36
CA MET A 1 2.40 -8.93 21.13
C MET A 1 1.13 -9.70 20.78
N PRO A 2 0.02 -9.48 21.48
CA PRO A 2 -1.24 -10.16 21.18
C PRO A 2 -1.82 -9.66 19.84
N PHE A 3 -2.14 -10.60 18.94
CA PHE A 3 -2.82 -10.40 17.64
C PHE A 3 -2.07 -9.59 16.57
N SER A 4 -1.82 -8.30 16.81
CA SER A 4 -1.13 -7.38 15.90
C SER A 4 -0.26 -6.43 16.72
N PHE A 5 0.77 -5.84 16.13
CA PHE A 5 1.55 -4.78 16.79
C PHE A 5 0.91 -3.39 16.62
N LEU A 6 -0.15 -3.29 15.82
CA LEU A 6 -0.89 -2.07 15.50
C LEU A 6 -2.39 -2.28 15.77
N CYS A 7 -3.05 -1.24 16.27
CA CYS A 7 -4.49 -1.07 16.24
C CYS A 7 -4.82 0.19 15.44
N TYR A 8 -5.44 0.01 14.27
CA TYR A 8 -5.82 1.07 13.36
C TYR A 8 -7.18 1.66 13.76
N GLN A 9 -7.21 2.98 13.93
CA GLN A 9 -8.48 3.70 14.01
C GLN A 9 -9.02 3.89 12.58
N PRO A 10 -10.23 3.39 12.27
CA PRO A 10 -10.86 3.64 10.99
C PRO A 10 -10.93 5.12 10.64
N ILE A 11 -10.88 5.41 9.35
CA ILE A 11 -10.99 6.78 8.84
C ILE A 11 -12.42 7.26 9.01
N ASP A 12 -12.56 8.42 9.64
CA ASP A 12 -13.82 9.15 9.80
C ASP A 12 -13.93 10.25 8.73
N GLU A 13 -13.97 9.82 7.47
CA GLU A 13 -14.13 10.69 6.31
C GLU A 13 -15.19 10.08 5.38
N ASP A 14 -16.14 10.89 4.91
CA ASP A 14 -17.14 10.44 3.96
C ASP A 14 -16.57 10.45 2.54
N VAL A 15 -15.87 9.36 2.19
CA VAL A 15 -15.23 9.17 0.89
C VAL A 15 -15.71 7.88 0.23
N SER A 16 -16.27 8.01 -0.96
CA SER A 16 -16.77 6.90 -1.76
C SER A 16 -15.63 6.13 -2.44
N ILE A 17 -15.80 4.80 -2.53
CA ILE A 17 -14.99 3.95 -3.40
C ILE A 17 -15.69 3.92 -4.75
N ASP A 18 -14.96 4.27 -5.82
CA ASP A 18 -15.49 4.15 -7.18
C ASP A 18 -15.85 2.69 -7.49
N VAL A 19 -17.06 2.49 -8.04
CA VAL A 19 -17.55 1.15 -8.40
C VAL A 19 -16.67 0.52 -9.47
N LEU A 20 -16.27 1.29 -10.48
CA LEU A 20 -15.41 0.81 -11.56
C LEU A 20 -13.94 0.99 -11.19
N THR A 21 -13.11 -0.01 -11.51
CA THR A 21 -11.66 0.11 -11.42
C THR A 21 -11.12 1.21 -12.35
N PRO A 22 -10.01 1.87 -12.00
CA PRO A 22 -9.29 2.76 -12.91
C PRO A 22 -8.99 2.10 -14.26
N TYR A 23 -8.60 0.82 -14.26
CA TYR A 23 -8.39 0.05 -15.49
C TYR A 23 -9.63 0.05 -16.40
N ALA A 24 -10.84 -0.11 -15.86
CA ALA A 24 -12.07 -0.10 -16.65
C ALA A 24 -12.33 1.26 -17.33
N LYS A 25 -11.81 2.36 -16.77
CA LYS A 25 -11.94 3.72 -17.32
C LYS A 25 -10.81 4.06 -18.30
N ASN A 26 -9.58 3.67 -17.95
CA ASN A 26 -8.36 4.15 -18.61
C ASN A 26 -7.79 3.15 -19.62
N HIS A 27 -8.21 1.89 -19.57
CA HIS A 27 -7.68 0.76 -20.36
C HIS A 27 -6.19 0.45 -20.14
N TYR A 28 -5.60 0.97 -19.06
CA TYR A 28 -4.27 0.61 -18.58
C TYR A 28 -4.28 0.45 -17.06
N ILE A 29 -3.35 -0.35 -16.54
CA ILE A 29 -3.19 -0.53 -15.08
C ILE A 29 -2.50 0.69 -14.49
N THR A 30 -3.04 1.23 -13.40
CA THR A 30 -2.39 2.25 -12.60
C THR A 30 -1.89 1.62 -11.31
N PHE A 31 -0.59 1.38 -11.21
CA PHE A 31 0.07 1.12 -9.94
C PHE A 31 0.17 2.43 -9.14
N GLY A 32 0.09 2.36 -7.82
CA GLY A 32 0.20 3.54 -6.96
C GLY A 32 1.09 3.31 -5.75
N SER A 33 1.78 4.35 -5.30
CA SER A 33 2.39 4.37 -3.97
C SER A 33 2.35 5.77 -3.39
N PHE A 34 1.62 5.94 -2.30
CA PHE A 34 1.53 7.23 -1.60
C PHE A 34 2.46 7.28 -0.37
N ASN A 35 3.42 6.35 -0.30
CA ASN A 35 4.52 6.42 0.65
C ASN A 35 5.35 7.70 0.42
N ASN A 36 5.99 8.18 1.48
CA ASN A 36 6.93 9.29 1.38
C ASN A 36 8.04 8.92 0.37
N LEU A 37 8.32 9.83 -0.57
CA LEU A 37 9.35 9.64 -1.61
C LEU A 37 10.73 9.28 -1.03
N ASN A 38 11.04 9.72 0.20
CA ASN A 38 12.28 9.36 0.89
C ASN A 38 12.40 7.85 1.22
N LYS A 39 11.30 7.08 1.16
CA LYS A 39 11.30 5.62 1.33
C LYS A 39 11.67 4.87 0.05
N LEU A 40 11.72 5.53 -1.11
CA LEU A 40 12.04 4.88 -2.38
C LEU A 40 13.55 4.62 -2.45
N SER A 41 13.94 3.42 -2.03
CA SER A 41 15.31 2.93 -2.21
C SER A 41 15.58 2.58 -3.68
N ALA A 42 16.85 2.47 -4.04
CA ALA A 42 17.25 1.95 -5.36
C ALA A 42 16.65 0.55 -5.65
N THR A 43 16.49 -0.28 -4.62
CA THR A 43 15.81 -1.57 -4.73
C THR A 43 14.34 -1.41 -5.06
N THR A 44 13.62 -0.51 -4.38
CA THR A 44 12.20 -0.24 -4.69
C THR A 44 12.04 0.21 -6.15
N ILE A 45 12.86 1.16 -6.59
CA ILE A 45 12.79 1.72 -7.96
C ILE A 45 13.08 0.64 -9.01
N ARG A 46 14.09 -0.20 -8.78
CA ARG A 46 14.40 -1.34 -9.66
C ARG A 46 13.21 -2.30 -9.78
N LEU A 47 12.63 -2.72 -8.66
CA LEU A 47 11.49 -3.66 -8.65
C LEU A 47 10.26 -3.07 -9.33
N TRP A 48 9.95 -1.80 -9.07
CA TRP A 48 8.82 -1.12 -9.71
C TRP A 48 9.06 -0.93 -11.20
N SER A 49 10.31 -0.66 -11.61
CA SER A 49 10.67 -0.62 -13.04
C SER A 49 10.45 -1.98 -13.71
N GLU A 50 10.85 -3.09 -13.07
CA GLU A 50 10.61 -4.43 -13.60
C GLU A 50 9.10 -4.74 -13.75
N ILE A 51 8.29 -4.38 -12.73
CA ILE A 51 6.82 -4.51 -12.78
C ILE A 51 6.24 -3.72 -13.96
N LEU A 52 6.69 -2.48 -14.14
CA LEU A 52 6.24 -1.63 -15.24
C LEU A 52 6.65 -2.20 -16.60
N GLN A 53 7.87 -2.71 -16.75
CA GLN A 53 8.33 -3.35 -18.00
C GLN A 53 7.47 -4.57 -18.36
N LYS A 54 7.15 -5.42 -17.38
CA LYS A 54 6.32 -6.62 -17.57
C LYS A 54 4.83 -6.30 -17.78
N THR A 55 4.36 -5.15 -17.29
CA THR A 55 2.97 -4.70 -17.43
C THR A 55 2.87 -3.58 -18.47
N LYS A 56 2.76 -3.96 -19.75
CA LYS A 56 2.74 -3.00 -20.89
C LYS A 56 1.66 -1.93 -20.70
N GLY A 57 2.03 -0.67 -20.93
CA GLY A 57 1.14 0.48 -20.83
C GLY A 57 0.77 0.92 -19.41
N ALA A 58 1.13 0.15 -18.36
CA ALA A 58 0.79 0.53 -16.99
C ALA A 58 1.47 1.84 -16.57
N ARG A 59 0.87 2.59 -15.65
CA ARG A 59 1.46 3.81 -15.10
C ARG A 59 1.68 3.68 -13.62
N LEU A 60 2.62 4.45 -13.08
CA LEU A 60 2.92 4.51 -11.66
C LEU A 60 2.57 5.89 -11.11
N LEU A 61 1.54 5.97 -10.27
CA LEU A 61 1.13 7.16 -9.54
C LEU A 61 1.85 7.23 -8.20
N MET A 62 2.76 8.19 -8.06
CA MET A 62 3.48 8.48 -6.82
C MET A 62 3.02 9.81 -6.25
N LYS A 63 2.79 9.83 -4.93
CA LYS A 63 2.45 11.08 -4.26
C LYS A 63 3.72 11.82 -3.83
N SER A 64 3.82 13.06 -4.28
CA SER A 64 4.76 14.03 -3.75
C SER A 64 4.14 14.74 -2.55
N TYR A 65 4.96 15.11 -1.57
CA TYR A 65 4.51 15.92 -0.43
C TYR A 65 4.77 17.40 -0.69
N ARG A 66 4.11 18.25 0.10
CA ARG A 66 4.20 19.71 -0.04
C ARG A 66 5.66 20.13 0.13
N ASN A 67 6.19 20.89 -0.82
CA ASN A 67 7.59 21.33 -0.86
C ASN A 67 8.63 20.21 -1.02
N ALA A 68 8.26 19.04 -1.58
CA ALA A 68 9.26 18.09 -2.02
C ALA A 68 10.20 18.79 -3.03
N PRO A 69 11.53 18.77 -2.83
CA PRO A 69 12.46 19.46 -3.73
C PRO A 69 12.31 18.93 -5.14
N ASP A 70 12.29 19.81 -6.14
CA ASP A 70 12.24 19.41 -7.56
C ASP A 70 13.39 18.47 -7.91
N LEU A 71 14.56 18.69 -7.30
CA LEU A 71 15.72 17.80 -7.38
C LEU A 71 15.43 16.34 -6.97
N LEU A 72 14.56 16.10 -5.99
CA LEU A 72 14.18 14.74 -5.61
C LEU A 72 13.32 14.10 -6.70
N LYS A 73 12.35 14.83 -7.26
CA LYS A 73 11.51 14.34 -8.37
C LYS A 73 12.39 14.03 -9.59
N GLU A 74 13.28 14.94 -9.97
CA GLU A 74 14.24 14.76 -11.07
C GLU A 74 15.15 13.56 -10.85
N HIS A 75 15.68 13.38 -9.64
CA HIS A 75 16.52 12.24 -9.30
C HIS A 75 15.76 10.91 -9.46
N LEU A 76 14.52 10.84 -8.95
CA LEU A 76 13.69 9.64 -9.10
C LEU A 76 13.39 9.36 -10.57
N ILE A 77 13.03 10.38 -11.35
CA ILE A 77 12.79 10.25 -12.80
C ILE A 77 14.03 9.67 -13.49
N ALA A 78 15.23 10.23 -13.21
CA ALA A 78 16.47 9.75 -13.79
C ALA A 78 16.76 8.27 -13.44
N GLN A 79 16.45 7.84 -12.21
CA GLN A 79 16.59 6.44 -11.79
C GLN A 79 15.60 5.50 -12.47
N PHE A 80 14.36 5.95 -12.73
CA PHE A 80 13.41 5.17 -13.52
C PHE A 80 13.83 5.09 -15.00
N GLN A 81 14.30 6.20 -15.57
CA GLN A 81 14.79 6.25 -16.95
C GLN A 81 16.02 5.38 -17.18
N SER A 82 16.95 5.33 -16.22
CA SER A 82 18.11 4.42 -16.30
C SER A 82 17.71 2.94 -16.26
N ASN A 83 16.53 2.63 -15.70
CA ASN A 83 15.89 1.32 -15.78
C ASN A 83 14.95 1.18 -17.00
N GLY A 84 15.02 2.07 -17.99
CA GLY A 84 14.24 1.97 -19.23
C GLY A 84 12.76 2.33 -19.10
N ILE A 85 12.35 3.02 -18.03
CA ILE A 85 10.98 3.51 -17.87
C ILE A 85 10.88 4.94 -18.39
N SER A 86 10.00 5.16 -19.36
CA SER A 86 9.74 6.48 -19.92
C SER A 86 8.95 7.38 -18.97
N TYR A 87 9.19 8.69 -19.06
CA TYR A 87 8.58 9.68 -18.17
C TYR A 87 7.05 9.67 -18.21
N ASP A 88 6.45 9.41 -19.38
CA ASP A 88 4.98 9.35 -19.56
C ASP A 88 4.30 8.23 -18.76
N ARG A 89 5.07 7.27 -18.23
CA ARG A 89 4.58 6.21 -17.34
C ARG A 89 4.65 6.57 -15.86
N LEU A 90 5.26 7.70 -15.52
CA LEU A 90 5.39 8.19 -14.14
C LEU A 90 4.42 9.36 -13.94
N ILE A 91 3.50 9.21 -12.99
CA ILE A 91 2.55 10.26 -12.62
C ILE A 91 2.93 10.73 -11.21
N PHE A 92 3.25 12.01 -11.07
CA PHE A 92 3.50 12.63 -9.77
C PHE A 92 2.30 13.48 -9.41
N SER A 93 1.64 13.15 -8.30
CA SER A 93 0.60 14.02 -7.74
C SER A 93 1.18 14.91 -6.65
N ASP A 94 0.80 16.19 -6.66
CA ASP A 94 1.15 17.10 -5.57
C ASP A 94 0.40 16.76 -4.27
N SER A 95 0.81 17.42 -3.19
CA SER A 95 0.13 17.31 -1.90
C SER A 95 -1.29 17.86 -1.96
N ASP A 96 -2.21 17.19 -1.27
CA ASP A 96 -3.58 17.64 -1.13
C ASP A 96 -3.77 18.45 0.16
N ASP A 97 -4.65 19.44 0.10
CA ASP A 97 -4.96 20.32 1.24
C ASP A 97 -5.91 19.65 2.23
N LYS A 98 -6.78 18.75 1.73
CA LYS A 98 -7.74 18.00 2.52
C LYS A 98 -7.40 16.51 2.51
N ARG A 99 -7.69 15.85 3.64
CA ARG A 99 -7.54 14.39 3.77
C ARG A 99 -8.49 13.64 2.83
N SER A 100 -9.72 14.13 2.64
CA SER A 100 -10.68 13.58 1.67
C SER A 100 -10.12 13.52 0.25
N ASP A 101 -9.41 14.57 -0.18
CA ASP A 101 -8.82 14.67 -1.52
C ASP A 101 -7.68 13.67 -1.68
N HIS A 102 -6.85 13.51 -0.64
CA HIS A 102 -5.83 12.46 -0.58
C HIS A 102 -6.44 11.05 -0.71
N LEU A 103 -7.51 10.77 0.01
CA LEU A 103 -8.19 9.47 -0.05
C LEU A 103 -8.82 9.22 -1.43
N ASN A 104 -9.43 10.25 -2.02
CA ASN A 104 -10.00 10.18 -3.36
C ASN A 104 -8.97 9.84 -4.44
N ARG A 105 -7.67 10.13 -4.25
CA ARG A 105 -6.63 9.71 -5.20
C ARG A 105 -6.51 8.19 -5.33
N TYR A 106 -6.83 7.42 -4.30
CA TYR A 106 -6.83 5.96 -4.41
C TYR A 106 -7.91 5.45 -5.39
N ASN A 107 -8.92 6.24 -5.73
CA ASN A 107 -9.86 5.90 -6.83
C ASN A 107 -9.22 5.97 -8.23
N GLN A 108 -7.96 6.41 -8.33
CA GLN A 108 -7.17 6.39 -9.56
C GLN A 108 -6.17 5.23 -9.61
N VAL A 109 -6.10 4.40 -8.56
CA VAL A 109 -5.09 3.33 -8.41
C VAL A 109 -5.75 1.95 -8.48
N ASP A 110 -5.27 1.07 -9.34
CA ASP A 110 -5.71 -0.32 -9.41
C ASP A 110 -5.03 -1.18 -8.34
N ILE A 111 -3.72 -0.99 -8.16
CA ILE A 111 -2.88 -1.79 -7.24
C ILE A 111 -1.88 -0.87 -6.54
N CYS A 112 -1.80 -0.95 -5.22
CA CYS A 112 -0.78 -0.27 -4.46
C CYS A 112 0.49 -1.13 -4.32
N LEU A 113 1.64 -0.50 -4.56
CA LEU A 113 2.96 -1.11 -4.36
C LEU A 113 3.58 -0.55 -3.09
N ASP A 114 3.90 -1.46 -2.15
CA ASP A 114 4.56 -1.10 -0.91
C ASP A 114 6.07 -0.89 -1.12
N THR A 115 6.69 -0.02 -0.33
CA THR A 115 8.12 0.28 -0.42
C THR A 115 8.97 -0.72 0.36
N PHE A 116 10.22 -0.94 -0.05
CA PHE A 116 11.18 -1.79 0.64
C PHE A 116 12.55 -1.10 0.76
N PRO A 117 13.27 -1.20 1.90
CA PRO A 117 12.99 -2.04 3.06
C PRO A 117 12.01 -1.43 4.06
N TYR A 118 11.58 -0.19 3.87
CA TYR A 118 10.68 0.48 4.81
C TYR A 118 9.25 0.43 4.27
N ASN A 119 8.40 -0.44 4.82
CA ASN A 119 7.01 -0.57 4.39
C ASN A 119 6.15 0.65 4.78
N GLY A 120 5.00 0.76 4.14
CA GLY A 120 3.90 1.61 4.52
C GLY A 120 3.15 1.05 5.73
N THR A 121 2.56 1.95 6.50
CA THR A 121 1.62 1.61 7.58
C THR A 121 0.31 2.30 7.30
N THR A 122 0.27 3.62 7.50
CA THR A 122 -0.93 4.45 7.27
C THR A 122 -1.39 4.39 5.83
N THR A 123 -0.47 4.54 4.87
CA THR A 123 -0.75 4.47 3.43
C THR A 123 -1.29 3.10 3.01
N THR A 124 -0.78 2.03 3.62
CA THR A 124 -1.29 0.66 3.41
C THR A 124 -2.73 0.54 3.89
N PHE A 125 -3.03 1.01 5.11
CA PHE A 125 -4.41 1.02 5.62
C PHE A 125 -5.34 1.89 4.78
N GLU A 126 -4.89 3.07 4.34
CA GLU A 126 -5.68 3.96 3.48
C GLU A 126 -5.99 3.32 2.12
N ALA A 127 -5.02 2.66 1.50
CA ALA A 127 -5.23 1.92 0.26
C ALA A 127 -6.31 0.84 0.43
N LEU A 128 -6.17 0.00 1.46
CA LEU A 128 -7.10 -1.07 1.78
C LEU A 128 -8.49 -0.54 2.12
N TRP A 129 -8.56 0.55 2.89
CA TRP A 129 -9.80 1.25 3.21
C TRP A 129 -10.44 1.86 1.97
N MET A 130 -9.66 2.30 0.98
CA MET A 130 -10.16 2.81 -0.31
C MET A 130 -10.41 1.71 -1.36
N GLY A 131 -10.37 0.43 -0.97
CA GLY A 131 -10.68 -0.66 -1.89
C GLY A 131 -9.54 -1.06 -2.82
N VAL A 132 -8.30 -0.63 -2.54
CA VAL A 132 -7.12 -0.89 -3.37
C VAL A 132 -6.27 -1.99 -2.72
N PRO A 133 -6.02 -3.12 -3.41
CA PRO A 133 -5.12 -4.14 -2.91
C PRO A 133 -3.67 -3.63 -2.85
N VAL A 134 -2.89 -4.12 -1.89
CA VAL A 134 -1.48 -3.75 -1.69
C VAL A 134 -0.60 -4.99 -1.83
N VAL A 135 0.45 -4.92 -2.64
CA VAL A 135 1.50 -5.94 -2.70
C VAL A 135 2.69 -5.47 -1.87
N THR A 136 3.17 -6.32 -0.95
CA THR A 136 4.29 -5.99 -0.05
C THR A 136 5.42 -7.01 -0.12
N LEU A 137 6.65 -6.57 0.13
CA LEU A 137 7.82 -7.43 0.26
C LEU A 137 8.20 -7.53 1.74
N SER A 138 8.13 -8.75 2.28
CA SER A 138 8.54 -9.05 3.64
C SER A 138 10.06 -9.19 3.74
N GLY A 139 10.65 -8.54 4.74
CA GLY A 139 12.06 -8.72 5.12
C GLY A 139 12.23 -9.29 6.52
N ILE A 140 13.43 -9.08 7.07
CA ILE A 140 13.84 -9.59 8.39
C ILE A 140 13.64 -8.57 9.52
N SER A 141 13.62 -7.28 9.21
CA SER A 141 13.50 -6.19 10.18
C SER A 141 12.04 -5.84 10.44
N HIS A 142 11.74 -5.26 11.61
CA HIS A 142 10.37 -4.85 11.95
C HIS A 142 9.73 -3.97 10.86
N HIS A 143 10.43 -2.93 10.40
CA HIS A 143 9.89 -2.00 9.38
C HIS A 143 9.67 -2.64 8.00
N SER A 144 10.29 -3.79 7.72
CA SER A 144 10.08 -4.56 6.47
C SER A 144 9.07 -5.69 6.63
N ARG A 145 8.41 -5.80 7.79
CA ARG A 145 7.37 -6.80 8.09
C ARG A 145 6.01 -6.18 8.42
N VAL A 146 5.91 -4.86 8.36
CA VAL A 146 4.65 -4.15 8.66
C VAL A 146 3.58 -4.50 7.64
N GLY A 147 3.90 -4.45 6.36
CA GLY A 147 2.95 -4.81 5.30
C GLY A 147 2.48 -6.26 5.44
N GLU A 148 3.40 -7.19 5.72
CA GLU A 148 3.06 -8.58 5.99
C GLU A 148 2.09 -8.73 7.18
N SER A 149 2.37 -8.05 8.28
CA SER A 149 1.53 -8.13 9.49
C SER A 149 0.11 -7.65 9.20
N ILE A 150 -0.04 -6.54 8.48
CA ILE A 150 -1.33 -5.98 8.07
C ILE A 150 -2.07 -6.97 7.16
N LEU A 151 -1.45 -7.41 6.07
CA LEU A 151 -2.10 -8.27 5.07
C LEU A 151 -2.43 -9.66 5.64
N THR A 152 -1.60 -10.20 6.52
CA THR A 152 -1.89 -11.48 7.19
C THR A 152 -3.09 -11.36 8.13
N ASN A 153 -3.21 -10.28 8.91
CA ASN A 153 -4.39 -10.04 9.75
C ASN A 153 -5.64 -9.71 8.94
N MET A 154 -5.49 -9.24 7.70
CA MET A 154 -6.57 -9.17 6.73
C MET A 154 -6.83 -10.50 6.00
N ALA A 155 -6.12 -11.58 6.31
CA ALA A 155 -6.19 -12.88 5.62
C ALA A 155 -5.90 -12.81 4.10
N LEU A 156 -5.00 -11.90 3.70
CA LEU A 156 -4.49 -11.74 2.34
C LEU A 156 -2.99 -12.14 2.24
N PRO A 157 -2.56 -13.30 2.76
CA PRO A 157 -1.14 -13.70 2.74
C PRO A 157 -0.59 -13.86 1.31
N GLU A 158 -1.45 -14.10 0.32
CA GLU A 158 -1.10 -14.19 -1.09
C GLU A 158 -0.54 -12.87 -1.65
N MET A 159 -0.78 -11.74 -0.99
CA MET A 159 -0.24 -10.43 -1.38
C MET A 159 1.13 -10.12 -0.76
N VAL A 160 1.66 -11.04 0.06
CA VAL A 160 2.97 -10.92 0.71
C VAL A 160 4.02 -11.70 -0.07
N ALA A 161 5.00 -11.00 -0.62
CA ALA A 161 6.18 -11.58 -1.24
C ALA A 161 7.29 -11.86 -0.22
N ARG A 162 8.07 -12.93 -0.46
CA ARG A 162 9.26 -13.30 0.35
C ARG A 162 10.57 -13.04 -0.37
N THR A 163 10.52 -12.82 -1.68
CA THR A 163 11.68 -12.47 -2.51
C THR A 163 11.34 -11.34 -3.46
N ALA A 164 12.36 -10.72 -4.04
CA ALA A 164 12.22 -9.68 -5.06
C ALA A 164 11.42 -10.17 -6.27
N GLU A 165 11.71 -11.38 -6.74
CA GLU A 165 11.07 -12.01 -7.89
C GLU A 165 9.58 -12.26 -7.60
N GLN A 166 9.28 -12.80 -6.42
CA GLN A 166 7.89 -13.00 -5.99
C GLN A 166 7.13 -11.67 -5.88
N TYR A 167 7.78 -10.58 -5.49
CA TYR A 167 7.14 -9.27 -5.39
C TYR A 167 6.72 -8.76 -6.77
N VAL A 168 7.62 -8.88 -7.75
CA VAL A 168 7.33 -8.54 -9.15
C VAL A 168 6.24 -9.43 -9.72
N ASP A 169 6.36 -10.76 -9.57
CA ASP A 169 5.42 -11.72 -10.12
C ASP A 169 4.01 -11.56 -9.54
N LYS A 170 3.88 -11.30 -8.24
CA LYS A 170 2.58 -11.04 -7.59
C LYS A 170 1.94 -9.77 -8.13
N ALA A 171 2.70 -8.68 -8.27
CA ALA A 171 2.17 -7.43 -8.81
C ALA A 171 1.71 -7.59 -10.27
N VAL A 172 2.49 -8.28 -11.11
CA VAL A 172 2.16 -8.53 -12.52
C VAL A 172 0.97 -9.48 -12.66
N THR A 173 0.91 -10.54 -11.84
CA THR A 173 -0.21 -11.50 -11.82
C THR A 173 -1.49 -10.81 -11.38
N LEU A 174 -1.44 -10.02 -10.30
CA LEU A 174 -2.60 -9.26 -9.86
C LEU A 174 -3.05 -8.24 -10.92
N ALA A 175 -2.09 -7.63 -11.63
CA ALA A 175 -2.39 -6.71 -12.72
C ALA A 175 -3.05 -7.38 -13.92
N SER A 176 -2.97 -8.70 -14.12
CA SER A 176 -3.66 -9.38 -15.21
C SER A 176 -5.10 -9.79 -14.85
N ASP A 177 -5.41 -9.97 -13.56
CA ASP A 177 -6.73 -10.41 -13.10
C ASP A 177 -7.70 -9.24 -12.82
N LYS A 178 -8.39 -8.82 -13.88
CA LYS A 178 -9.32 -7.67 -13.84
C LYS A 178 -10.56 -7.96 -13.00
N ALA A 179 -10.99 -9.22 -12.96
CA ALA A 179 -12.15 -9.65 -12.18
C ALA A 179 -11.84 -9.56 -10.69
N LEU A 180 -10.63 -9.99 -10.27
CA LEU A 180 -10.19 -9.87 -8.89
C LEU A 180 -10.06 -8.41 -8.46
N LEU A 181 -9.45 -7.54 -9.29
CA LEU A 181 -9.36 -6.10 -9.02
C LEU A 181 -10.74 -5.46 -8.84
N GLN A 182 -11.70 -5.82 -9.70
CA GLN A 182 -13.07 -5.37 -9.58
C GLN A 182 -13.73 -5.90 -8.29
N GLY A 183 -13.49 -7.17 -7.94
CA GLY A 183 -14.01 -7.80 -6.72
C GLY A 183 -13.54 -7.11 -5.44
N PHE A 184 -12.32 -6.60 -5.40
CA PHE A 184 -11.80 -5.87 -4.23
C PHE A 184 -12.54 -4.54 -3.97
N ARG A 185 -12.96 -3.86 -5.04
CA ARG A 185 -13.73 -2.61 -4.97
C ARG A 185 -15.22 -2.84 -4.83
N GLN A 186 -15.75 -3.92 -5.40
CA GLN A 186 -17.18 -4.17 -5.48
C GLN A 186 -17.82 -4.17 -4.09
N ASN A 187 -18.84 -3.32 -3.93
CA ASN A 187 -19.50 -3.08 -2.66
C ASN A 187 -18.55 -2.67 -1.52
N GLY A 188 -17.34 -2.17 -1.78
CA GLY A 188 -16.35 -1.88 -0.73
C GLY A 188 -15.83 -3.12 0.00
N ALA A 189 -15.63 -4.23 -0.70
CA ALA A 189 -15.22 -5.51 -0.12
C ALA A 189 -13.97 -5.43 0.75
N LEU A 190 -12.88 -4.80 0.26
CA LEU A 190 -11.67 -4.63 1.08
C LEU A 190 -11.86 -3.71 2.29
N ARG A 191 -12.63 -2.62 2.14
CA ARG A 191 -12.97 -1.73 3.25
C ARG A 191 -13.69 -2.49 4.36
N ARG A 192 -14.75 -3.23 4.02
CA ARG A 192 -15.48 -4.07 4.98
C ARG A 192 -14.56 -5.09 5.65
N ARG A 193 -13.70 -5.75 4.85
CA ARG A 193 -12.76 -6.74 5.35
C ARG A 193 -11.81 -6.14 6.38
N LEU A 194 -11.28 -4.93 6.13
CA LEU A 194 -10.45 -4.20 7.08
C LEU A 194 -11.22 -3.89 8.37
N LEU A 195 -12.44 -3.33 8.26
CA LEU A 195 -13.27 -2.97 9.42
C LEU A 195 -13.72 -4.18 10.25
N SER A 196 -13.78 -5.37 9.64
CA SER A 196 -14.09 -6.63 10.33
C SER A 196 -12.86 -7.35 10.91
N SER A 197 -11.65 -6.86 10.64
CA SER A 197 -10.42 -7.51 11.07
C SER A 197 -10.06 -7.15 12.52
N SER A 198 -9.17 -7.94 13.12
CA SER A 198 -8.57 -7.62 14.43
C SER A 198 -7.81 -6.29 14.45
N LEU A 199 -7.45 -5.75 13.28
CA LEU A 199 -6.68 -4.52 13.17
C LEU A 199 -7.47 -3.29 13.62
N THR A 200 -8.80 -3.35 13.67
CA THR A 200 -9.66 -2.22 14.07
C THR A 200 -10.39 -2.45 15.40
N ASP A 201 -10.09 -3.54 16.10
CA ASP A 201 -10.71 -3.88 17.39
C ASP A 201 -9.90 -3.32 18.56
N ALA A 202 -10.11 -2.03 18.84
CA ALA A 202 -9.43 -1.32 19.92
C ALA A 202 -9.72 -1.93 21.30
N GLY A 203 -10.94 -2.42 21.53
CA GLY A 203 -11.31 -3.01 22.82
C GLY A 203 -10.51 -4.28 23.10
N ARG A 204 -10.47 -5.21 22.13
CA ARG A 204 -9.69 -6.45 22.26
C ARG A 204 -8.19 -6.18 22.35
N PHE A 205 -7.69 -5.21 21.58
CA PHE A 205 -6.28 -4.81 21.64
C PHE A 205 -5.91 -4.28 23.03
N SER A 206 -6.70 -3.35 23.58
CA SER A 206 -6.46 -2.76 24.91
C SER A 206 -6.49 -3.81 26.02
N LEU A 207 -7.50 -4.68 26.06
CA LEU A 207 -7.59 -5.74 27.06
C LEU A 207 -6.38 -6.69 27.02
N ALA A 208 -5.94 -7.06 25.81
CA ALA A 208 -4.79 -7.94 25.66
C ALA A 208 -3.47 -7.25 26.04
N PHE A 209 -3.34 -5.95 25.76
CA PHE A 209 -2.19 -5.16 26.17
C PHE A 209 -2.14 -4.98 27.70
N GLU A 210 -3.27 -4.64 28.33
CA GLU A 210 -3.41 -4.54 29.79
C GLU A 210 -3.05 -5.86 30.49
N ALA A 211 -3.47 -7.00 29.94
CA ALA A 211 -3.12 -8.31 30.48
C ALA A 211 -1.61 -8.55 30.49
N VAL A 212 -0.91 -8.20 29.40
CA VAL A 212 0.56 -8.31 29.32
C VAL A 212 1.26 -7.36 30.30
N LEU A 213 0.75 -6.13 30.45
CA LEU A 213 1.28 -5.19 31.45
C LEU A 213 1.10 -5.71 32.87
N ARG A 214 -0.08 -6.29 33.16
CA ARG A 214 -0.38 -6.87 34.48
C ARG A 214 0.51 -8.07 34.78
N GLU A 215 0.74 -8.94 33.80
CA GLU A 215 1.66 -10.08 33.91
C GLU A 215 3.10 -9.61 34.20
N ALA A 216 3.59 -8.64 33.43
CA ALA A 216 4.91 -8.06 33.66
C ALA A 216 5.03 -7.44 35.07
N TRP A 217 4.01 -6.71 35.51
CA TRP A 217 3.99 -6.14 36.87
C TRP A 217 4.06 -7.23 37.94
N VAL A 218 3.21 -8.26 37.86
CA VAL A 218 3.18 -9.38 38.83
C VAL A 218 4.52 -10.14 38.86
N ASN A 219 5.22 -10.24 37.74
CA ASN A 219 6.47 -10.98 37.66
C ASN A 219 7.70 -10.22 38.17
N TYR A 220 7.65 -8.88 38.21
CA TYR A 220 8.85 -8.05 38.43
C TYR A 220 8.70 -6.94 39.49
N CYS A 221 7.57 -6.84 40.20
CA CYS A 221 7.33 -5.89 41.29
C CYS A 221 6.80 -6.64 42.52
#